data_AF-A0A8T4S078-F1
#
_entry.id   AF-A0A8T4S078-F1
#
_cell.length_a   1.000
_cell.length_b   1.000
_cell.length_c   1.000
_cell.angle_alpha   90.00
_cell.angle_beta   90.00
_cell.angle_gamma   90.00
#
_symmetry.space_group_name_H-M   'P 1'
#
loop_
_entity.id
_entity.type
_entity.pdbx_description
1 polymer ?
#
loop_
_entity_poly.entity_id
_entity_poly.type
_entity_poly.pdbx_seq_one_letter_code
_entity_poly.pdbx_strand_id
1 'polypeptide(L)'
;MTIIENLLLTQKTRTKIVNILTSAGINRKLSSIIHRAVIASFVLSIIIFFFFFLDSIRKYPGNKIPVAIFTFLLLSILIAAGIVLFFIYSYISVKKYNRTKNIEEILPDYLQLVAGNVSAGMAIDQAMWFSVRERFGALGEEIELVAKKSMTGIDLKVALMEFANKYDSDILGKSIALLIEGLESGGEIADLINKIAWNIKENQLLKKELAADVLTYAIFIGFASALAAPFLFALSYRIIIVMGDITSKIDIGSLSTMSSKIALKAGQGVTPSDFKKFSVIMLIVTSLISSSLISVIRKGSVKGGVKLIPFMIIISLLVFLVASAILTSFFKGFTM
;
A
#
# COMPACT_ATOMS: atom_id res chain seq x y z
N MET A 1 20.62 -25.52 -6.90
CA MET A 1 19.65 -24.55 -7.45
C MET A 1 18.20 -24.91 -7.11
N THR A 2 17.80 -26.17 -7.26
CA THR A 2 16.50 -26.73 -6.83
C THR A 2 16.36 -26.96 -5.31
N ILE A 3 17.50 -27.05 -4.60
CA ILE A 3 17.55 -27.47 -3.18
C ILE A 3 17.11 -26.33 -2.23
N ILE A 4 17.52 -25.08 -2.49
CA ILE A 4 17.12 -23.92 -1.66
C ILE A 4 15.64 -23.57 -1.89
N GLU A 5 15.14 -23.74 -3.13
CA GLU A 5 13.71 -23.56 -3.45
C GLU A 5 12.82 -24.63 -2.81
N ASN A 6 13.27 -25.90 -2.78
CA ASN A 6 12.55 -26.99 -2.12
C ASN A 6 12.58 -26.90 -0.58
N LEU A 7 13.58 -26.25 0.00
CA LEU A 7 13.70 -26.12 1.46
C LEU A 7 12.78 -25.03 2.04
N LEU A 8 12.41 -24.02 1.25
CA LEU A 8 11.74 -22.81 1.77
C LEU A 8 10.22 -22.75 1.48
N LEU A 9 9.70 -23.52 0.52
CA LEU A 9 8.29 -23.43 0.13
C LEU A 9 7.65 -24.80 -0.08
N THR A 10 6.61 -25.11 0.70
CA THR A 10 5.74 -26.26 0.48
C THR A 10 5.07 -26.18 -0.90
N GLN A 11 4.89 -27.32 -1.59
CA GLN A 11 4.27 -27.41 -2.93
C GLN A 11 2.97 -26.60 -3.04
N LYS A 12 2.12 -26.63 -2.00
CA LYS A 12 0.85 -25.88 -1.94
C LYS A 12 1.04 -24.36 -1.99
N THR A 13 2.08 -23.84 -1.33
CA THR A 13 2.41 -22.41 -1.30
C THR A 13 2.99 -21.95 -2.63
N ARG A 14 3.76 -22.82 -3.30
CA ARG A 14 4.28 -22.58 -4.64
C ARG A 14 3.17 -22.40 -5.66
N THR A 15 2.19 -23.31 -5.71
CA THR A 15 1.06 -23.21 -6.65
C THR A 15 0.22 -21.96 -6.38
N LYS A 16 0.01 -21.62 -5.10
CA LYS A 16 -0.72 -20.39 -4.72
C LYS A 16 0.01 -19.13 -5.18
N ILE A 17 1.33 -19.06 -5.03
CA ILE A 17 2.14 -17.90 -5.47
C ILE A 17 2.19 -17.82 -7.01
N VAL A 18 2.34 -18.95 -7.69
CA VAL A 18 2.29 -19.01 -9.17
C VAL A 18 0.93 -18.51 -9.67
N ASN A 19 -0.17 -18.97 -9.07
CA ASN A 19 -1.51 -18.49 -9.41
C ASN A 19 -1.64 -16.98 -9.16
N ILE A 20 -1.11 -16.45 -8.06
CA ILE A 20 -1.12 -14.99 -7.81
C ILE A 20 -0.28 -14.22 -8.85
N LEU A 21 0.85 -14.77 -9.29
CA LEU A 21 1.72 -14.15 -10.29
C LEU A 21 1.11 -14.18 -11.70
N THR A 22 0.47 -15.28 -12.08
CA THR A 22 -0.25 -15.39 -13.35
C THR A 22 -1.47 -14.47 -13.37
N SER A 23 -2.23 -14.39 -12.27
CA SER A 23 -3.31 -13.40 -12.10
C SER A 23 -2.80 -11.95 -12.11
N ALA A 24 -1.54 -11.71 -11.76
CA ALA A 24 -0.91 -10.38 -11.84
C ALA A 24 -0.28 -10.08 -13.23
N GLY A 25 -0.37 -10.99 -14.20
CA GLY A 25 0.27 -10.84 -15.50
C GLY A 25 1.79 -10.70 -15.42
N ILE A 26 2.42 -11.35 -14.44
CA ILE A 26 3.88 -11.41 -14.31
C ILE A 26 4.33 -12.77 -14.84
N ASN A 27 4.71 -12.83 -16.11
CA ASN A 27 5.26 -14.04 -16.72
C ASN A 27 6.78 -14.18 -16.43
N ARG A 28 7.20 -13.82 -15.21
CA ARG A 28 8.60 -13.96 -14.76
C ARG A 28 8.72 -15.15 -13.84
N LYS A 29 9.80 -15.93 -14.00
CA LYS A 29 10.10 -17.08 -13.13
C LYS A 29 10.10 -16.64 -11.67
N LEU A 30 9.35 -17.35 -10.81
CA LEU A 30 9.26 -17.12 -9.36
C LEU A 30 10.66 -17.00 -8.72
N SER A 31 11.62 -17.78 -9.21
CA SER A 31 13.03 -17.76 -8.80
C SER A 31 13.71 -16.38 -8.94
N SER A 32 13.39 -15.64 -10.01
CA SER A 32 13.99 -14.32 -10.29
C SER A 32 13.48 -13.22 -9.36
N ILE A 33 12.25 -13.36 -8.85
CA ILE A 33 11.62 -12.42 -7.92
C ILE A 33 12.19 -12.64 -6.53
N ILE A 34 12.30 -13.91 -6.11
CA ILE A 34 12.90 -14.28 -4.82
C ILE A 34 14.36 -13.82 -4.75
N HIS A 35 15.15 -14.03 -5.81
CA HIS A 35 16.55 -13.63 -5.81
C HIS A 35 16.75 -12.11 -5.68
N ARG A 36 15.97 -11.30 -6.42
CA ARG A 36 16.00 -9.83 -6.30
C ARG A 36 15.54 -9.36 -4.93
N ALA A 37 14.55 -10.03 -4.33
CA ALA A 37 14.10 -9.74 -2.98
C ALA A 37 15.21 -10.02 -1.95
N VAL A 38 15.91 -11.15 -2.06
CA VAL A 38 17.02 -11.50 -1.15
C VAL A 38 18.18 -10.49 -1.25
N ILE A 39 18.55 -10.09 -2.47
CA ILE A 39 19.60 -9.07 -2.67
C ILE A 39 19.16 -7.72 -2.09
N ALA A 40 17.92 -7.30 -2.36
CA ALA A 40 17.40 -6.04 -1.82
C ALA A 40 17.32 -6.05 -0.29
N SER A 41 16.93 -7.17 0.34
CA SER A 41 16.89 -7.27 1.80
C SER A 41 18.29 -7.25 2.40
N PHE A 42 19.28 -7.83 1.73
CA PHE A 42 20.66 -7.80 2.19
C PHE A 42 21.25 -6.39 2.12
N VAL A 43 21.03 -5.67 1.02
CA VAL A 43 21.48 -4.28 0.86
C VAL A 43 20.79 -3.36 1.87
N LEU A 44 19.48 -3.51 2.06
CA LEU A 44 18.73 -2.71 3.02
C LEU A 44 19.17 -2.99 4.47
N SER A 45 19.47 -4.26 4.78
CA SER A 45 20.02 -4.64 6.08
C SER A 45 21.35 -3.97 6.35
N ILE A 46 22.24 -3.86 5.35
CA ILE A 46 23.53 -3.19 5.51
C ILE A 46 23.34 -1.70 5.80
N ILE A 47 22.39 -1.05 5.12
CA ILE A 47 22.08 0.38 5.33
C ILE A 47 21.52 0.63 6.73
N ILE A 48 20.55 -0.18 7.17
CA ILE A 48 19.94 -0.06 8.50
C ILE A 48 21.01 -0.36 9.57
N PHE A 49 21.80 -1.41 9.39
CA PHE A 49 22.89 -1.75 10.28
C PHE A 49 23.89 -0.58 10.44
N PHE A 50 24.31 0.04 9.33
CA PHE A 50 25.25 1.16 9.37
C PHE A 50 24.70 2.36 10.15
N PHE A 51 23.40 2.66 10.00
CA PHE A 51 22.74 3.75 10.73
C PHE A 51 22.69 3.49 12.25
N PHE A 52 22.33 2.27 12.66
CA PHE A 52 22.32 1.87 14.08
C PHE A 52 23.72 1.70 14.69
N PHE A 53 24.69 1.30 13.88
CA PHE A 53 26.09 1.13 14.26
C PHE A 53 26.75 2.46 14.61
N LEU A 54 26.52 3.51 13.79
CA LEU A 54 27.00 4.86 14.08
C LEU A 54 26.45 5.43 15.41
N ASP A 55 25.18 5.19 15.71
CA ASP A 55 24.57 5.63 16.97
C ASP A 55 25.10 4.82 18.18
N SER A 56 25.41 3.53 17.97
CA SER A 56 25.94 2.65 19.02
C SER A 56 27.35 3.01 19.47
N ILE A 57 28.24 3.41 18.55
CA ILE A 57 29.60 3.88 18.89
C ILE A 57 29.54 5.14 19.77
N ARG A 58 28.53 6.00 19.57
CA ARG A 58 28.41 7.27 20.29
C ARG A 58 27.82 7.12 21.70
N LYS A 59 27.07 6.05 21.97
CA LYS A 59 26.20 5.94 23.15
C LYS A 59 26.63 4.89 24.17
N TYR A 60 27.40 3.87 23.76
CA TYR A 60 27.76 2.76 24.64
C TYR A 60 29.26 2.73 24.99
N PRO A 61 29.64 2.68 26.29
CA PRO A 61 31.04 2.53 26.69
C PRO A 61 31.59 1.14 26.33
N GLY A 62 32.91 1.12 26.05
CA GLY A 62 33.72 0.08 25.39
C GLY A 62 33.33 -1.40 25.57
N ASN A 63 32.94 -1.81 26.78
CA ASN A 63 32.72 -3.22 27.10
C ASN A 63 31.37 -3.80 26.62
N LYS A 64 30.38 -2.96 26.26
CA LYS A 64 29.07 -3.42 25.77
C LYS A 64 28.91 -3.30 24.26
N ILE A 65 29.92 -2.81 23.56
CA ILE A 65 29.94 -2.61 22.11
C ILE A 65 29.71 -3.91 21.33
N PRO A 66 30.40 -5.05 21.61
CA PRO A 66 30.22 -6.25 20.77
C PRO A 66 28.83 -6.88 20.90
N VAL A 67 28.24 -6.88 22.11
CA VAL A 67 26.89 -7.40 22.34
C VAL A 67 25.84 -6.50 21.67
N ALA A 68 26.01 -5.18 21.73
CA ALA A 68 25.12 -4.23 21.05
C ALA A 68 25.19 -4.39 19.53
N ILE A 69 26.38 -4.54 18.95
CA ILE A 69 26.54 -4.76 17.50
C ILE A 69 25.79 -6.01 17.06
N PHE A 70 25.92 -7.12 17.80
CA PHE A 70 25.25 -8.37 17.46
C PHE A 70 23.73 -8.25 17.51
N THR A 71 23.17 -7.63 18.55
CA THR A 71 21.71 -7.45 18.67
C THR A 71 21.15 -6.50 17.60
N PHE A 72 21.84 -5.40 17.31
CA PHE A 72 21.44 -4.48 16.23
C PHE A 72 21.57 -5.10 14.84
N LEU A 73 22.60 -5.94 14.59
CA LEU A 73 22.74 -6.67 13.34
C LEU A 73 21.57 -7.62 13.12
N LEU A 74 21.23 -8.43 14.12
CA LEU A 74 20.12 -9.38 14.03
C LEU A 74 18.77 -8.66 13.84
N LEU A 75 18.55 -7.56 14.58
CA LEU A 75 17.35 -6.74 14.45
C LEU A 75 17.26 -6.06 13.07
N SER A 76 18.38 -5.57 12.53
CA SER A 76 18.42 -4.93 11.21
C SER A 76 18.09 -5.90 10.08
N ILE A 77 18.57 -7.14 10.14
CA ILE A 77 18.28 -8.20 9.17
C ILE A 77 16.79 -8.53 9.20
N LEU A 78 16.22 -8.69 10.40
CA LEU A 78 14.82 -9.07 10.57
C LEU A 78 13.87 -7.97 10.09
N ILE A 79 14.18 -6.71 10.40
CA ILE A 79 13.44 -5.53 9.90
C ILE A 79 13.57 -5.42 8.38
N ALA A 80 14.78 -5.55 7.83
CA ALA A 80 15.01 -5.45 6.39
C ALA A 80 14.29 -6.56 5.60
N ALA A 81 14.33 -7.79 6.10
CA ALA A 81 13.60 -8.91 5.52
C ALA A 81 12.09 -8.68 5.54
N GLY A 82 11.55 -8.20 6.67
CA GLY A 82 10.13 -7.84 6.78
C GLY A 82 9.71 -6.73 5.81
N ILE A 83 10.51 -5.67 5.70
CA ILE A 83 10.24 -4.55 4.78
C ILE A 83 10.21 -5.03 3.32
N VAL A 84 11.22 -5.79 2.89
CA VAL A 84 11.30 -6.23 1.50
C VAL A 84 10.19 -7.22 1.15
N LEU A 85 9.85 -8.15 2.06
CA LEU A 85 8.71 -9.04 1.88
C LEU A 85 7.38 -8.28 1.81
N PHE A 86 7.23 -7.22 2.61
CA PHE A 86 6.05 -6.37 2.55
C PHE A 86 5.96 -5.63 1.21
N PHE A 87 7.06 -5.04 0.74
CA PHE A 87 7.09 -4.33 -0.55
C PHE A 87 6.83 -5.25 -1.75
N ILE A 88 7.43 -6.44 -1.79
CA ILE A 88 7.22 -7.39 -2.89
C ILE A 88 5.77 -7.88 -2.92
N TYR A 89 5.23 -8.24 -1.76
CA TYR A 89 3.84 -8.69 -1.64
C TYR A 89 2.88 -7.58 -2.06
N SER A 90 3.10 -6.36 -1.55
CA SER A 90 2.29 -5.20 -1.89
C SER A 90 2.33 -4.90 -3.39
N TYR A 91 3.51 -4.90 -4.02
CA TYR A 91 3.67 -4.65 -5.45
C TYR A 91 2.87 -5.64 -6.30
N ILE A 92 2.98 -6.94 -6.00
CA ILE A 92 2.24 -7.99 -6.70
C ILE A 92 0.73 -7.83 -6.46
N SER A 93 0.33 -7.57 -5.22
CA SER A 93 -1.09 -7.39 -4.85
C SER A 93 -1.72 -6.21 -5.57
N VAL A 94 -1.00 -5.09 -5.69
CA VAL A 94 -1.44 -3.90 -6.44
C VAL A 94 -1.53 -4.20 -7.93
N LYS A 95 -0.57 -4.93 -8.49
CA LYS A 95 -0.60 -5.29 -9.92
C LYS A 95 -1.78 -6.22 -10.24
N LYS A 96 -2.03 -7.24 -9.40
CA LYS A 96 -3.22 -8.10 -9.49
C LYS A 96 -4.49 -7.25 -9.40
N TYR A 97 -4.61 -6.41 -8.37
CA TYR A 97 -5.76 -5.53 -8.18
C TYR A 97 -6.04 -4.64 -9.40
N ASN A 98 -5.01 -3.99 -9.95
CA ASN A 98 -5.18 -3.15 -11.14
C ASN A 98 -5.58 -3.97 -12.39
N ARG A 99 -5.02 -5.17 -12.59
CA ARG A 99 -5.40 -6.04 -13.71
C ARG A 99 -6.85 -6.51 -13.57
N THR A 100 -7.26 -6.98 -12.39
CA THR A 100 -8.65 -7.35 -12.08
C THR A 100 -9.60 -6.17 -12.32
N LYS A 101 -9.25 -4.98 -11.82
CA LYS A 101 -10.05 -3.77 -12.01
C LYS A 101 -10.24 -3.42 -13.49
N ASN A 102 -9.18 -3.49 -14.30
CA ASN A 102 -9.28 -3.23 -15.74
C ASN A 102 -10.20 -4.23 -16.44
N ILE A 103 -10.17 -5.50 -16.01
CA ILE A 103 -11.07 -6.54 -16.52
C ILE A 103 -12.52 -6.21 -16.15
N GLU A 104 -12.81 -5.88 -14.89
CA GLU A 104 -14.14 -5.49 -14.43
C GLU A 104 -14.69 -4.26 -15.16
N GLU A 105 -13.83 -3.27 -15.43
CA GLU A 105 -14.22 -2.02 -16.10
C GLU A 105 -14.72 -2.26 -17.54
N ILE A 106 -14.05 -3.16 -18.26
CA ILE A 106 -14.31 -3.44 -19.68
C ILE A 106 -15.33 -4.57 -19.89
N LEU A 107 -15.52 -5.44 -18.89
CA LEU A 107 -16.45 -6.57 -18.92
C LEU A 107 -17.86 -6.24 -19.47
N PRO A 108 -18.55 -5.17 -19.04
CA PRO A 108 -19.89 -4.88 -19.56
C PRO A 108 -19.91 -4.58 -21.06
N ASP A 109 -18.91 -3.86 -21.58
CA ASP A 109 -18.81 -3.56 -23.01
C ASP A 109 -18.57 -4.82 -23.84
N TYR A 110 -17.77 -5.75 -23.32
CA TYR A 110 -17.56 -7.06 -23.95
C TYR A 110 -18.85 -7.88 -23.95
N LEU A 111 -19.54 -7.97 -22.81
CA LEU A 111 -20.80 -8.72 -22.70
C LEU A 111 -21.89 -8.16 -23.63
N GLN A 112 -21.97 -6.84 -23.83
CA GLN A 112 -22.90 -6.25 -24.80
C GLN A 112 -22.64 -6.71 -26.24
N LEU A 113 -21.37 -6.84 -26.65
CA LEU A 113 -21.04 -7.39 -27.97
C LEU A 113 -21.42 -8.86 -28.08
N VAL A 114 -21.18 -9.64 -27.02
CA VAL A 114 -21.57 -11.05 -26.98
C VAL A 114 -23.09 -11.17 -27.10
N ALA A 115 -23.85 -10.38 -26.33
CA ALA A 115 -25.30 -10.36 -26.40
C ALA A 115 -25.80 -10.06 -27.83
N GLY A 116 -25.22 -9.07 -28.50
CA GLY A 116 -25.56 -8.74 -29.89
C GLY A 116 -25.31 -9.89 -30.87
N ASN A 117 -24.18 -10.60 -30.71
CA ASN A 117 -23.86 -11.77 -31.54
C ASN A 117 -24.78 -12.97 -31.23
N VAL A 118 -25.15 -13.19 -29.97
CA VAL A 118 -26.11 -14.23 -29.58
C VAL A 118 -27.51 -13.91 -30.09
N SER A 119 -27.95 -12.64 -30.02
CA SER A 119 -29.22 -12.18 -30.61
C SER A 119 -29.25 -12.37 -32.13
N ALA A 120 -28.10 -12.35 -32.80
CA ALA A 120 -27.99 -12.63 -34.23
C ALA A 120 -28.00 -14.14 -34.56
N GLY A 121 -28.18 -15.01 -33.56
CA GLY A 121 -28.28 -16.46 -33.73
C GLY A 121 -26.95 -17.22 -33.62
N MET A 122 -25.85 -16.58 -33.22
CA MET A 122 -24.60 -17.31 -32.98
C MET A 122 -24.71 -18.16 -31.70
N ALA A 123 -24.09 -19.35 -31.74
CA ALA A 123 -23.84 -20.12 -30.53
C ALA A 123 -22.93 -19.31 -29.57
N ILE A 124 -23.09 -19.50 -28.27
CA ILE A 124 -22.52 -18.60 -27.25
C ILE A 124 -20.99 -18.66 -27.18
N ASP A 125 -20.43 -19.85 -27.36
CA ASP A 125 -19.00 -20.09 -27.51
C ASP A 125 -18.42 -19.34 -28.73
N GLN A 126 -19.13 -19.38 -29.87
CA GLN A 126 -18.77 -18.63 -31.08
C GLN A 126 -18.93 -17.12 -30.88
N ALA A 127 -20.05 -16.69 -30.29
CA ALA A 127 -20.33 -15.29 -30.01
C ALA A 127 -19.25 -14.67 -29.10
N MET A 128 -18.77 -15.41 -28.10
CA MET A 128 -17.65 -14.99 -27.27
C MET A 128 -16.36 -14.86 -28.06
N TRP A 129 -16.02 -15.84 -28.91
CA TRP A 129 -14.83 -15.79 -29.76
C TRP A 129 -14.85 -14.58 -30.71
N PHE A 130 -15.95 -14.38 -31.45
CA PHE A 130 -16.10 -13.27 -32.40
C PHE A 130 -16.22 -11.89 -31.72
N SER A 131 -16.52 -11.86 -30.41
CA SER A 131 -16.56 -10.62 -29.64
C SER A 131 -15.18 -10.20 -29.12
N VAL A 132 -14.15 -11.04 -29.20
CA VAL A 132 -12.80 -10.66 -28.78
C VAL A 132 -12.24 -9.59 -29.72
N ARG A 133 -11.84 -8.46 -29.14
CA ARG A 133 -11.22 -7.32 -29.84
C ARG A 133 -9.99 -6.87 -29.09
N GLU A 134 -8.98 -6.36 -29.81
CA GLU A 134 -7.73 -5.85 -29.23
C GLU A 134 -7.97 -4.74 -28.18
N ARG A 135 -9.01 -3.92 -28.37
CA ARG A 135 -9.43 -2.86 -27.43
C ARG A 135 -9.79 -3.37 -26.02
N PHE A 136 -10.01 -4.67 -25.83
CA PHE A 136 -10.34 -5.26 -24.53
C PHE A 136 -9.10 -5.69 -23.72
N GLY A 137 -7.90 -5.55 -24.28
CA GLY A 137 -6.63 -5.73 -23.57
C GLY A 137 -6.58 -7.03 -22.76
N ALA A 138 -6.36 -6.91 -21.44
CA ALA A 138 -6.23 -8.06 -20.54
C ALA A 138 -7.50 -8.94 -20.46
N LEU A 139 -8.69 -8.39 -20.67
CA LEU A 139 -9.92 -9.20 -20.75
C LEU A 139 -9.93 -10.01 -22.04
N GLY A 140 -9.56 -9.40 -23.17
CA GLY A 140 -9.48 -10.06 -24.47
C GLY A 140 -8.58 -11.29 -24.45
N GLU A 141 -7.36 -11.17 -23.92
CA GLU A 141 -6.41 -12.29 -23.76
C GLU A 141 -7.01 -13.47 -22.97
N GLU A 142 -7.75 -13.19 -21.89
CA GLU A 142 -8.30 -14.23 -21.02
C GLU A 142 -9.52 -14.90 -21.64
N ILE A 143 -10.38 -14.11 -22.29
CA ILE A 143 -11.54 -14.63 -23.01
C ILE A 143 -11.10 -15.45 -24.22
N GLU A 144 -10.04 -15.06 -24.93
CA GLU A 144 -9.47 -15.85 -26.03
C GLU A 144 -9.05 -17.24 -25.53
N LEU A 145 -8.44 -17.33 -24.33
CA LEU A 145 -8.12 -18.60 -23.70
C LEU A 145 -9.37 -19.40 -23.33
N VAL A 146 -10.42 -18.76 -22.80
CA VAL A 146 -11.70 -19.40 -22.48
C VAL A 146 -12.35 -19.98 -23.73
N ALA A 147 -12.48 -19.18 -24.78
CA ALA A 147 -13.10 -19.58 -26.02
C ALA A 147 -12.28 -20.65 -26.75
N LYS A 148 -10.94 -20.55 -26.76
CA LYS A 148 -10.06 -21.61 -27.28
C LYS A 148 -10.26 -22.94 -26.55
N LYS A 149 -10.36 -22.92 -25.21
CA LYS A 149 -10.65 -24.13 -24.41
C LYS A 149 -12.00 -24.74 -24.80
N SER A 150 -13.03 -23.90 -24.95
CA SER A 150 -14.36 -24.31 -25.38
C SER A 150 -14.33 -24.99 -26.75
N MET A 151 -13.66 -24.39 -27.73
CA MET A 151 -13.53 -24.94 -29.08
C MET A 151 -12.71 -26.25 -29.12
N THR A 152 -11.80 -26.45 -28.18
CA THR A 152 -11.04 -27.72 -28.03
C THR A 152 -11.81 -28.81 -27.29
N GLY A 153 -13.09 -28.61 -26.96
CA GLY A 153 -13.97 -29.61 -26.36
C GLY A 153 -14.05 -29.59 -24.83
N ILE A 154 -13.47 -28.58 -24.16
CA ILE A 154 -13.68 -28.37 -22.72
C ILE A 154 -15.04 -27.67 -22.54
N ASP A 155 -15.81 -28.06 -21.52
CA ASP A 155 -17.07 -27.39 -21.21
C ASP A 155 -16.84 -25.89 -20.95
N LEU A 156 -17.59 -25.05 -21.67
CA LEU A 156 -17.58 -23.60 -21.56
C LEU A 156 -17.77 -23.14 -20.10
N LYS A 157 -18.63 -23.83 -19.34
CA LYS A 157 -18.88 -23.52 -17.93
C LYS A 157 -17.62 -23.66 -17.10
N VAL A 158 -16.87 -24.75 -17.30
CA VAL A 158 -15.60 -25.01 -16.61
C VAL A 158 -14.57 -23.94 -16.97
N ALA A 159 -14.45 -23.60 -18.25
CA ALA A 159 -13.51 -22.58 -18.71
C ALA A 159 -13.83 -21.18 -18.12
N LEU A 160 -15.11 -20.80 -18.08
CA LEU A 160 -15.57 -19.55 -17.47
C LEU A 160 -15.35 -19.52 -15.95
N MET A 161 -15.62 -20.62 -15.24
CA MET A 161 -15.34 -20.73 -13.80
C MET A 161 -13.85 -20.59 -13.49
N GLU A 162 -12.98 -21.22 -14.27
CA GLU A 162 -11.53 -21.07 -14.11
C GLU A 162 -11.08 -19.63 -14.30
N PHE A 163 -11.64 -18.94 -15.30
CA PHE A 163 -11.38 -17.52 -15.54
C PHE A 163 -11.84 -16.65 -14.35
N ALA A 164 -13.05 -16.85 -13.85
CA ALA A 164 -13.58 -16.11 -12.69
C ALA A 164 -12.72 -16.34 -11.43
N ASN A 165 -12.36 -17.60 -11.14
CA ASN A 165 -11.56 -17.98 -9.97
C ASN A 165 -10.13 -17.43 -10.00
N LYS A 166 -9.60 -17.10 -11.19
CA LYS A 166 -8.26 -16.52 -11.35
C LYS A 166 -8.15 -15.11 -10.77
N TYR A 167 -9.21 -14.29 -10.88
CA TYR A 167 -9.13 -12.86 -10.60
C TYR A 167 -9.61 -12.42 -9.21
N ASP A 168 -10.23 -13.33 -8.43
CA ASP A 168 -10.69 -13.09 -7.05
C ASP A 168 -11.53 -11.80 -6.94
N SER A 169 -12.48 -11.66 -7.87
CA SER A 169 -13.37 -10.51 -7.98
C SER A 169 -14.81 -10.98 -7.74
N ASP A 170 -15.50 -10.32 -6.81
CA ASP A 170 -16.91 -10.60 -6.50
C ASP A 170 -17.84 -10.28 -7.69
N ILE A 171 -17.62 -9.16 -8.39
CA ILE A 171 -18.41 -8.79 -9.57
C ILE A 171 -18.24 -9.83 -10.66
N LEU A 172 -17.01 -10.07 -11.10
CA LEU A 172 -16.70 -11.07 -12.11
C LEU A 172 -17.25 -12.46 -11.73
N GLY A 173 -17.02 -12.92 -10.50
CA GLY A 173 -17.50 -14.22 -10.03
C GLY A 173 -19.01 -14.36 -10.09
N LYS A 174 -19.75 -13.36 -9.59
CA LYS A 174 -21.21 -13.34 -9.64
C LYS A 174 -21.73 -13.23 -11.07
N SER A 175 -21.16 -12.37 -11.90
CA SER A 175 -21.56 -12.22 -13.30
C SER A 175 -21.37 -13.52 -14.09
N ILE A 176 -20.23 -14.19 -13.93
CA ILE A 176 -19.97 -15.48 -14.58
C ILE A 176 -20.90 -16.58 -14.03
N ALA A 177 -21.14 -16.63 -12.72
CA ALA A 177 -22.06 -17.61 -12.13
C ALA A 177 -23.49 -17.43 -12.66
N LEU A 178 -23.98 -16.19 -12.76
CA LEU A 178 -25.29 -15.89 -13.34
C LEU A 178 -25.37 -16.27 -14.82
N LEU A 179 -24.29 -16.08 -15.59
CA LEU A 179 -24.23 -16.53 -16.99
C LEU A 179 -24.33 -18.05 -17.09
N ILE A 180 -23.65 -18.79 -16.22
CA ILE A 180 -23.67 -20.27 -16.21
C ILE A 180 -25.05 -20.80 -15.85
N GLU A 181 -25.68 -20.24 -14.82
CA GLU A 181 -27.06 -20.58 -14.42
C GLU A 181 -28.06 -20.30 -15.56
N GLY A 182 -27.88 -19.16 -16.23
CA GLY A 182 -28.64 -18.79 -17.42
C GLY A 182 -28.55 -19.81 -18.53
N LEU A 183 -27.32 -20.21 -18.87
CA LEU A 183 -27.02 -21.23 -19.88
C LEU A 183 -27.71 -22.55 -19.58
N GLU A 184 -27.84 -22.93 -18.31
CA GLU A 184 -28.52 -24.16 -17.88
C GLU A 184 -30.03 -24.08 -18.01
N SER A 185 -30.61 -22.92 -17.71
CA SER A 185 -32.06 -22.69 -17.82
C SER A 185 -32.58 -22.67 -19.26
N GLY A 186 -31.71 -22.50 -20.26
CA GLY A 186 -32.07 -22.50 -21.69
C GLY A 186 -32.97 -21.33 -22.14
N GLY A 187 -33.10 -20.27 -21.34
CA GLY A 187 -33.90 -19.08 -21.67
C GLY A 187 -33.25 -18.16 -22.71
N GLU A 188 -33.79 -16.93 -22.85
CA GLU A 188 -33.23 -15.89 -23.73
C GLU A 188 -31.86 -15.40 -23.21
N ILE A 189 -30.79 -16.10 -23.59
CA ILE A 189 -29.43 -15.84 -23.10
C ILE A 189 -28.94 -14.44 -23.47
N ALA A 190 -29.30 -13.93 -24.64
CA ALA A 190 -28.91 -12.57 -25.05
C ALA A 190 -29.44 -11.51 -24.08
N ASP A 191 -30.70 -11.63 -23.65
CA ASP A 191 -31.32 -10.72 -22.70
C ASP A 191 -30.71 -10.83 -21.31
N LEU A 192 -30.36 -12.05 -20.89
CA LEU A 192 -29.64 -12.26 -19.64
C LEU A 192 -28.25 -11.59 -19.67
N ILE A 193 -27.48 -11.79 -20.74
CA ILE A 193 -26.15 -11.18 -20.90
C ILE A 193 -26.28 -9.65 -20.85
N ASN A 194 -27.28 -9.08 -21.54
CA ASN A 194 -27.56 -7.64 -21.51
C ASN A 194 -27.89 -7.13 -20.11
N LYS A 195 -28.74 -7.85 -19.35
CA LYS A 195 -29.08 -7.51 -17.96
C LYS A 195 -27.85 -7.55 -17.05
N ILE A 196 -26.98 -8.55 -17.21
CA ILE A 196 -25.73 -8.66 -16.46
C ILE A 196 -24.79 -7.50 -16.81
N ALA A 197 -24.64 -7.17 -18.08
CA ALA A 197 -23.82 -6.05 -18.52
C ALA A 197 -24.33 -4.71 -17.95
N TRP A 198 -25.65 -4.51 -17.96
CA TRP A 198 -26.29 -3.32 -17.40
C TRP A 198 -26.07 -3.23 -15.88
N ASN A 199 -26.25 -4.33 -15.15
CA ASN A 199 -26.03 -4.37 -13.70
C ASN A 199 -24.57 -4.06 -13.32
N ILE A 200 -23.59 -4.59 -14.08
CA ILE A 200 -22.17 -4.26 -13.86
C ILE A 200 -21.94 -2.75 -14.08
N LYS A 201 -22.50 -2.18 -15.14
CA LYS A 201 -22.34 -0.77 -15.48
C LYS A 201 -22.98 0.15 -14.43
N GLU A 202 -24.18 -0.19 -13.96
CA GLU A 202 -24.85 0.52 -12.86
C GLU A 202 -24.01 0.47 -11.58
N ASN A 203 -23.47 -0.71 -11.23
CA ASN A 203 -22.58 -0.85 -10.06
C ASN A 203 -21.31 0.01 -10.19
N GLN A 204 -20.72 0.10 -11.39
CA GLN A 204 -19.58 0.98 -11.66
C GLN A 204 -19.93 2.46 -11.49
N LEU A 205 -21.11 2.89 -11.94
CA LEU A 205 -21.59 4.27 -11.77
C LEU A 205 -21.80 4.60 -10.29
N LEU A 206 -22.48 3.73 -9.55
CA LEU A 206 -22.67 3.89 -8.10
C LEU A 206 -21.33 3.98 -7.36
N LYS A 207 -20.35 3.13 -7.71
CA LYS A 207 -19.00 3.20 -7.14
C LYS A 207 -18.28 4.52 -7.44
N LYS A 208 -18.47 5.08 -8.64
CA LYS A 208 -17.89 6.38 -9.02
C LYS A 208 -18.52 7.52 -8.24
N GLU A 209 -19.84 7.49 -8.07
CA GLU A 209 -20.59 8.47 -7.27
C GLU A 209 -20.14 8.45 -5.81
N LEU A 210 -20.13 7.26 -5.19
CA LEU A 210 -19.60 7.09 -3.82
C LEU A 210 -18.15 7.59 -3.70
N ALA A 211 -17.29 7.24 -4.65
CA ALA A 211 -15.89 7.69 -4.63
C ALA A 211 -15.76 9.22 -4.73
N ALA A 212 -16.67 9.90 -5.43
CA ALA A 212 -16.73 11.35 -5.51
C ALA A 212 -17.20 11.95 -4.17
N ASP A 213 -18.22 11.37 -3.54
CA ASP A 213 -18.73 11.83 -2.25
C ASP A 213 -17.69 11.72 -1.14
N VAL A 214 -16.97 10.58 -1.07
CA VAL A 214 -15.98 10.39 0.00
C VAL A 214 -14.65 11.12 -0.26
N LEU A 215 -14.50 11.75 -1.44
CA LEU A 215 -13.29 12.49 -1.82
C LEU A 215 -13.03 13.68 -0.89
N THR A 216 -14.08 14.37 -0.43
CA THR A 216 -13.97 15.50 0.49
C THR A 216 -13.30 15.10 1.81
N TYR A 217 -13.69 13.95 2.38
CA TYR A 217 -13.05 13.40 3.58
C TYR A 217 -11.59 13.03 3.33
N ALA A 218 -11.27 12.47 2.16
CA ALA A 218 -9.90 12.14 1.79
C ALA A 218 -9.00 13.39 1.70
N ILE A 219 -9.53 14.50 1.15
CA ILE A 219 -8.83 15.79 1.13
C ILE A 219 -8.58 16.29 2.55
N PHE A 220 -9.59 16.26 3.42
CA PHE A 220 -9.45 16.73 4.81
C PHE A 220 -8.42 15.93 5.60
N ILE A 221 -8.44 14.59 5.51
CA ILE A 221 -7.45 13.71 6.15
C ILE A 221 -6.05 13.97 5.59
N GLY A 222 -5.94 14.17 4.27
CA GLY A 222 -4.70 14.51 3.60
C GLY A 222 -4.12 15.83 4.12
N PHE A 223 -4.95 16.88 4.19
CA PHE A 223 -4.57 18.18 4.72
C PHE A 223 -4.14 18.10 6.19
N ALA A 224 -4.94 17.43 7.03
CA ALA A 224 -4.66 17.30 8.45
C ALA A 224 -3.31 16.60 8.72
N SER A 225 -3.01 15.55 7.97
CA SER A 225 -1.76 14.80 8.12
C SER A 225 -0.56 15.45 7.45
N ALA A 226 -0.74 16.08 6.29
CA ALA A 226 0.36 16.63 5.49
C ALA A 226 0.78 18.03 5.94
N LEU A 227 -0.16 18.84 6.42
CA LEU A 227 0.07 20.24 6.78
C LEU A 227 -0.18 20.52 8.26
N ALA A 228 -1.38 20.22 8.75
CA ALA A 228 -1.77 20.65 10.10
C ALA A 228 -0.94 19.98 11.21
N ALA A 229 -0.75 18.66 11.14
CA ALA A 229 0.03 17.92 12.14
C ALA A 229 1.52 18.33 12.15
N PRO A 230 2.25 18.36 11.02
CA PRO A 230 3.62 18.87 10.97
C PRO A 230 3.77 20.28 11.52
N PHE A 231 2.83 21.17 11.18
CA PHE A 231 2.83 22.54 11.67
C PHE A 231 2.64 22.61 13.18
N LEU A 232 1.68 21.86 13.73
CA LEU A 232 1.43 21.81 15.17
C LEU A 232 2.63 21.25 15.94
N PHE A 233 3.24 20.16 15.46
CA PHE A 233 4.45 19.60 16.08
C PHE A 233 5.65 20.56 15.99
N ALA A 234 5.81 21.28 14.87
CA ALA A 234 6.86 22.29 14.74
C ALA A 234 6.66 23.46 15.72
N LEU A 235 5.41 23.88 15.93
CA LEU A 235 5.06 24.90 16.92
C LEU A 235 5.38 24.42 18.34
N SER A 236 4.95 23.21 18.72
CA SER A 236 5.27 22.64 20.03
C SER A 236 6.78 22.51 20.25
N TYR A 237 7.54 22.09 19.23
CA TYR A 237 9.00 22.03 19.29
C TYR A 237 9.60 23.40 19.56
N ARG A 238 9.09 24.45 18.91
CA ARG A 238 9.58 25.81 19.10
C ARG A 238 9.30 26.35 20.49
N ILE A 239 8.10 26.10 21.04
CA ILE A 239 7.74 26.53 22.40
C ILE A 239 8.71 25.94 23.44
N ILE A 240 9.10 24.67 23.31
CA ILE A 240 10.05 24.03 24.23
C ILE A 240 11.42 24.72 24.18
N ILE A 241 11.91 25.10 22.99
CA ILE A 241 13.18 25.85 22.85
C ILE A 241 13.07 27.21 23.53
N VAL A 242 12.01 27.97 23.26
CA VAL A 242 11.82 29.32 23.82
C VAL A 242 11.70 29.27 25.35
N MET A 243 11.00 28.28 25.91
CA MET A 243 10.94 28.05 27.36
C MET A 243 12.30 27.69 27.95
N GLY A 244 13.10 26.89 27.24
CA GLY A 244 14.48 26.60 27.63
C GLY A 244 15.35 27.85 27.65
N ASP A 245 15.25 28.69 26.61
CA ASP A 245 15.98 29.95 26.51
C ASP A 245 15.60 30.92 27.64
N ILE A 246 14.30 31.10 27.94
CA ILE A 246 13.83 31.95 29.04
C ILE A 246 14.33 31.44 30.40
N THR A 247 14.24 30.13 30.65
CA THR A 247 14.73 29.53 31.90
C THR A 247 16.23 29.71 32.06
N SER A 248 17.00 29.64 30.96
CA SER A 248 18.45 29.87 30.99
C SER A 248 18.85 31.35 31.17
N LYS A 249 17.99 32.28 30.74
CA LYS A 249 18.18 33.73 30.93
C LYS A 249 17.72 34.21 32.31
N ILE A 250 16.85 33.45 32.99
CA ILE A 250 16.56 33.64 34.40
C ILE A 250 17.75 33.09 35.17
N ASP A 251 18.75 33.94 35.39
CA ASP A 251 19.92 33.62 36.19
C ASP A 251 19.52 33.37 37.65
N ILE A 252 19.16 32.13 37.99
CA ILE A 252 19.01 31.67 39.39
C ILE A 252 20.39 31.66 40.09
N GLY A 253 21.49 31.90 39.35
CA GLY A 253 22.84 32.01 39.87
C GLY A 253 23.03 33.18 40.83
N SER A 254 22.28 34.29 40.70
CA SER A 254 22.37 35.39 41.66
C SER A 254 21.62 35.15 42.98
N LEU A 255 20.91 34.02 43.13
CA LEU A 255 20.30 33.58 44.39
C LEU A 255 21.06 32.39 45.01
N SER A 256 22.11 31.90 44.35
CA SER A 256 22.87 30.72 44.79
C SER A 256 23.86 31.01 45.93
N THR A 257 24.16 32.28 46.24
CA THR A 257 25.05 32.65 47.34
C THR A 257 24.40 32.63 48.72
N MET A 258 23.08 32.39 48.85
CA MET A 258 22.41 32.42 50.16
C MET A 258 21.38 31.33 50.45
N SER A 259 21.16 30.33 49.59
CA SER A 259 20.22 29.25 49.91
C SER A 259 20.66 27.88 49.39
N SER A 260 21.78 27.40 49.94
CA SER A 260 22.10 25.97 49.96
C SER A 260 21.06 25.25 50.82
N LYS A 261 19.98 24.73 50.21
CA LYS A 261 19.19 23.54 50.62
C LYS A 261 17.79 23.40 49.98
N ILE A 262 17.44 24.18 48.96
CA ILE A 262 16.30 23.83 48.09
C ILE A 262 16.86 23.62 46.68
N ALA A 263 17.52 22.48 46.50
CA ALA A 263 17.73 21.93 45.17
C ALA A 263 16.37 21.40 44.70
N LEU A 264 15.54 22.30 44.15
CA LEU A 264 14.52 21.90 43.18
C LEU A 264 15.28 21.24 42.03
N LYS A 265 15.50 19.92 42.13
CA LYS A 265 15.68 19.09 40.95
C LYS A 265 14.39 19.23 40.16
N ALA A 266 14.29 20.29 39.36
CA ALA A 266 13.43 20.29 38.20
C ALA A 266 13.80 19.00 37.45
N GLY A 267 12.93 17.99 37.52
CA GLY A 267 13.14 16.72 36.83
C GLY A 267 13.57 17.02 35.40
N GLN A 268 14.52 16.24 34.86
CA GLN A 268 15.06 16.48 33.52
C GLN A 268 13.90 16.82 32.57
N GLY A 269 13.75 18.11 32.26
CA GLY A 269 12.70 18.58 31.37
C GLY A 269 12.90 17.90 30.03
N VAL A 270 11.82 17.66 29.29
CA VAL A 270 11.91 17.07 27.96
C VAL A 270 12.91 17.87 27.15
N THR A 271 14.04 17.25 26.80
CA THR A 271 15.06 17.98 26.04
C THR A 271 14.53 18.30 24.65
N PRO A 272 14.88 19.46 24.05
CA PRO A 272 14.47 19.78 22.69
C PRO A 272 14.82 18.68 21.69
N SER A 273 15.96 17.99 21.90
CA SER A 273 16.36 16.85 21.07
C SER A 273 15.43 15.64 21.17
N ASP A 274 14.91 15.35 22.35
CA ASP A 274 14.00 14.21 22.55
C ASP A 274 12.62 14.51 21.95
N PHE A 275 12.15 15.74 22.10
CA PHE A 275 10.89 16.17 21.47
C PHE A 275 10.98 16.12 19.94
N LYS A 276 12.10 16.55 19.34
CA LYS A 276 12.28 16.46 17.88
C LYS A 276 12.21 15.02 17.37
N LYS A 277 12.85 14.07 18.08
CA LYS A 277 12.79 12.64 17.72
C LYS A 277 11.35 12.11 17.85
N PHE A 278 10.66 12.48 18.93
CA PHE A 278 9.27 12.12 19.15
C PHE A 278 8.35 12.64 18.03
N SER A 279 8.47 13.91 17.66
CA SER A 279 7.67 14.52 16.58
C SER A 279 7.86 13.81 15.24
N VAL A 280 9.11 13.49 14.87
CA VAL A 280 9.40 12.80 13.60
C VAL A 280 8.78 11.41 13.57
N ILE A 281 8.88 10.64 14.67
CA ILE A 281 8.28 9.30 14.76
C ILE A 281 6.75 9.41 14.67
N MET A 282 6.14 10.36 15.38
CA MET A 282 4.69 10.58 15.34
C MET A 282 4.21 11.00 13.95
N LEU A 283 4.96 11.83 13.24
CA LEU A 283 4.64 12.23 11.86
C LEU A 283 4.69 11.05 10.89
N ILE A 284 5.66 10.14 11.04
CA ILE A 284 5.74 8.94 10.22
C ILE A 284 4.52 8.05 10.46
N VAL A 285 4.17 7.81 11.73
CA VAL A 285 3.03 6.95 12.11
C VAL A 285 1.70 7.55 11.61
N THR A 286 1.47 8.84 11.86
CA THR A 286 0.25 9.52 11.40
C THR A 286 0.15 9.54 9.88
N SER A 287 1.25 9.82 9.16
CA SER A 287 1.27 9.79 7.69
C SER A 287 0.98 8.40 7.12
N LEU A 288 1.46 7.34 7.77
CA LEU A 288 1.18 5.95 7.39
C LEU A 288 -0.30 5.60 7.57
N ILE A 289 -0.88 5.97 8.72
CA ILE A 289 -2.30 5.73 9.02
C ILE A 289 -3.18 6.53 8.05
N SER A 290 -2.89 7.83 7.87
CA SER A 290 -3.67 8.71 7.01
C SER A 290 -3.61 8.30 5.53
N SER A 291 -2.44 7.90 5.02
CA SER A 291 -2.32 7.39 3.64
C SER A 291 -3.06 6.07 3.42
N SER A 292 -3.11 5.20 4.44
CA SER A 292 -3.90 3.96 4.41
C SER A 292 -5.41 4.26 4.43
N LEU A 293 -5.85 5.15 5.32
CA LEU A 293 -7.24 5.61 5.40
C LEU A 293 -7.71 6.21 4.08
N ILE A 294 -6.94 7.16 3.51
CA ILE A 294 -7.23 7.78 2.22
C ILE A 294 -7.40 6.73 1.11
N SER A 295 -6.61 5.65 1.13
CA SER A 295 -6.73 4.58 0.15
C SER A 295 -7.98 3.73 0.33
N VAL A 296 -8.32 3.38 1.57
CA VAL A 296 -9.53 2.60 1.87
C VAL A 296 -10.76 3.40 1.46
N ILE A 297 -10.77 4.68 1.80
CA ILE A 297 -11.86 5.61 1.49
C ILE A 297 -12.04 5.79 -0.03
N ARG A 298 -10.95 5.99 -0.79
CA ARG A 298 -11.02 6.27 -2.23
C ARG A 298 -11.15 5.03 -3.13
N LYS A 299 -10.54 3.92 -2.73
CA LYS A 299 -10.38 2.73 -3.60
C LYS A 299 -10.99 1.46 -2.99
N GLY A 300 -11.56 1.53 -1.79
CA GLY A 300 -12.12 0.38 -1.08
C GLY A 300 -11.08 -0.65 -0.62
N SER A 301 -9.77 -0.38 -0.81
CA SER A 301 -8.71 -1.34 -0.43
C SER A 301 -7.46 -0.63 0.08
N VAL A 302 -6.86 -1.21 1.13
CA VAL A 302 -5.57 -0.76 1.70
C VAL A 302 -4.45 -0.90 0.66
N LYS A 303 -4.54 -1.91 -0.21
CA LYS A 303 -3.54 -2.23 -1.24
C LYS A 303 -3.27 -1.05 -2.17
N GLY A 304 -4.30 -0.30 -2.54
CA GLY A 304 -4.18 0.88 -3.40
C GLY A 304 -3.37 2.05 -2.82
N GLY A 305 -3.06 2.01 -1.53
CA GLY A 305 -2.51 3.11 -0.73
C GLY A 305 -1.02 3.02 -0.53
N VAL A 306 -0.42 1.86 -0.79
CA VAL A 306 1.02 1.65 -0.56
C VAL A 306 1.88 2.57 -1.45
N LYS A 307 1.36 2.99 -2.60
CA LYS A 307 2.02 4.01 -3.45
C LYS A 307 1.98 5.42 -2.84
N LEU A 308 0.98 5.72 -2.01
CA LEU A 308 0.78 7.04 -1.40
C LEU A 308 1.60 7.24 -0.13
N ILE A 309 1.92 6.16 0.60
CA ILE A 309 2.70 6.18 1.85
C ILE A 309 4.01 6.99 1.73
N PRO A 310 4.94 6.69 0.80
CA PRO A 310 6.22 7.39 0.75
C PRO A 310 6.05 8.88 0.43
N PHE A 311 5.10 9.22 -0.43
CA PHE A 311 4.82 10.61 -0.78
C PHE A 311 4.31 11.42 0.42
N MET A 312 3.40 10.84 1.22
CA MET A 312 2.85 11.49 2.41
C MET A 312 3.88 11.67 3.53
N ILE A 313 4.82 10.75 3.69
CA ILE A 313 5.90 10.88 4.67
C ILE A 313 6.87 11.99 4.26
N ILE A 314 7.23 12.07 2.98
CA ILE A 314 8.15 13.09 2.48
C ILE A 314 7.54 14.48 2.67
N ILE A 315 6.27 14.65 2.32
CA ILE A 315 5.64 15.97 2.42
C ILE A 315 5.48 16.41 3.88
N SER A 316 5.09 15.50 4.78
CA SER A 316 4.92 15.84 6.20
C SER A 316 6.24 16.20 6.88
N LEU A 317 7.33 15.51 6.55
CA LEU A 317 8.67 15.84 7.04
C LEU A 317 9.20 17.17 6.46
N LEU A 318 8.97 17.42 5.17
CA LEU A 318 9.38 18.68 4.53
C LEU A 318 8.66 19.85 5.18
N VAL A 319 7.34 19.74 5.37
CA VAL A 319 6.54 20.78 6.04
C VAL A 319 7.01 20.99 7.48
N PHE A 320 7.32 19.93 8.24
CA PHE A 320 7.86 20.07 9.59
C PHE A 320 9.19 20.84 9.61
N LEU A 321 10.11 20.55 8.69
CA LEU A 321 11.40 21.26 8.59
C LEU A 321 11.21 22.73 8.19
N VAL A 322 10.37 23.01 7.21
CA VAL A 322 10.08 24.39 6.76
C VAL A 322 9.38 25.17 7.86
N ALA A 323 8.34 24.60 8.48
CA ALA A 323 7.60 25.24 9.56
C ALA A 323 8.51 25.54 10.76
N SER A 324 9.37 24.59 11.17
CA SER A 324 10.31 24.81 12.27
C SER A 324 11.36 25.88 11.95
N ALA A 325 11.83 25.99 10.70
CA ALA A 325 12.73 27.06 10.26
C ALA A 325 12.07 28.45 10.26
N ILE A 326 10.84 28.54 9.75
CA ILE A 326 10.04 29.79 9.75
C ILE A 326 9.78 30.24 11.18
N LEU A 327 9.28 29.35 12.04
CA LEU A 327 9.02 29.63 13.44
C LEU A 327 10.28 30.03 14.20
N THR A 328 11.43 29.43 13.89
CA THR A 328 12.71 29.86 14.46
C THR A 328 13.03 31.31 14.09
N SER A 329 12.78 31.72 12.85
CA SER A 329 13.03 33.09 12.39
C SER A 329 12.09 34.09 13.07
N PHE A 330 10.79 33.75 13.18
CA PHE A 330 9.79 34.58 13.87
C PHE A 330 10.14 34.80 15.34
N PHE A 331 10.44 33.73 16.08
CA PHE A 331 10.70 33.82 17.51
C PHE A 331 12.10 34.33 17.84
N LYS A 332 13.08 34.26 16.92
CA LYS A 332 14.38 34.91 17.10
C LYS A 332 14.23 36.42 17.29
N GLY A 333 13.29 37.04 16.59
CA GLY A 333 12.96 38.47 16.75
C GLY A 333 12.37 38.83 18.12
N PHE A 334 11.84 37.86 18.87
CA PHE A 334 11.34 38.06 20.25
C PHE A 334 12.39 37.77 21.33
N THR A 335 13.48 37.09 21.00
CA THR A 335 14.50 36.64 21.97
C THR A 335 15.79 37.46 21.96
N MET A 336 15.91 38.48 21.10
CA MET A 336 17.01 39.45 21.13
C MET A 336 16.70 40.61 22.09
#